data_AF-A0AAU1QTY6-F1
#
_entry.id   AF-A0AAU1QTY6-F1
#
_cell.length_a   1.000
_cell.length_b   1.000
_cell.length_c   1.000
_cell.angle_alpha   90.00
_cell.angle_beta   90.00
_cell.angle_gamma   90.00
#
_symmetry.space_group_name_H-M   'P 1'
#
loop_
_entity.id
_entity.type
_entity.pdbx_description
1 polymer ?
#
loop_
_entity_poly.entity_id
_entity_poly.type
_entity_poly.pdbx_seq_one_letter_code
_entity_poly.pdbx_strand_id
1 'polypeptide(L)'
;MYGYDQTAGPGQQYAPPQQGMQGGYGQQAPPLYPEPSPPSLADAVRAFTTGSMSAEDFQQIFATSKVYCPRGDNPGFLALHNTQQPVIPMFTSLKELRRYAGKESKYFVITGAEVIDLLPTGYGFVLDMEGEHRMVFDAKAVEQMVDFAMRRMYG
;
A
#
# COMPACT_ATOMS: atom_id res chain seq x y z
N MET A 1 -20.33 -42.84 45.33
CA MET A 1 -19.46 -42.46 46.47
C MET A 1 -18.21 -43.33 46.37
N TYR A 2 -17.05 -42.70 46.49
CA TYR A 2 -15.75 -43.01 45.87
C TYR A 2 -15.06 -44.33 46.26
N GLY A 3 -14.19 -44.82 45.37
CA GLY A 3 -13.10 -45.76 45.65
C GLY A 3 -12.04 -45.71 44.54
N TYR A 4 -10.83 -45.25 44.87
CA TYR A 4 -9.62 -45.24 44.04
C TYR A 4 -9.09 -46.68 43.83
N ASP A 5 -8.41 -46.97 42.70
CA ASP A 5 -6.99 -47.37 42.70
C ASP A 5 -6.39 -47.43 41.27
N GLN A 6 -5.07 -47.44 41.20
CA GLN A 6 -4.17 -47.06 40.12
C GLN A 6 -3.08 -48.14 40.02
N THR A 7 -2.87 -48.82 38.88
CA THR A 7 -1.70 -49.69 38.56
C THR A 7 -1.96 -50.44 37.23
N ALA A 8 -1.04 -50.90 36.36
CA ALA A 8 0.34 -50.63 35.97
C ALA A 8 0.67 -51.56 34.76
N GLY A 9 0.94 -51.01 33.56
CA GLY A 9 1.64 -51.58 32.36
C GLY A 9 1.36 -53.02 31.86
N PRO A 10 2.15 -53.56 30.92
CA PRO A 10 2.62 -53.06 29.62
C PRO A 10 2.13 -53.95 28.44
N GLY A 11 1.92 -53.39 27.25
CA GLY A 11 1.43 -54.14 26.07
C GLY A 11 2.14 -53.75 24.78
N GLN A 12 3.26 -54.41 24.51
CA GLN A 12 3.99 -54.42 23.25
C GLN A 12 3.12 -54.96 22.09
N GLN A 13 3.15 -54.29 20.94
CA GLN A 13 2.68 -54.87 19.68
C GLN A 13 3.65 -54.51 18.53
N TYR A 14 4.47 -55.51 18.16
CA TYR A 14 5.23 -55.65 16.90
C TYR A 14 4.25 -55.73 15.70
N ALA A 15 4.48 -55.41 14.41
CA ALA A 15 5.59 -55.03 13.49
C ALA A 15 4.89 -54.51 12.16
N PRO A 16 5.53 -54.18 10.99
CA PRO A 16 6.94 -54.27 10.56
C PRO A 16 7.53 -52.97 9.94
N PRO A 17 8.84 -52.95 9.58
CA PRO A 17 9.51 -51.77 9.02
C PRO A 17 9.42 -51.75 7.49
N GLN A 18 9.13 -50.60 6.90
CA GLN A 18 9.29 -50.41 5.46
C GLN A 18 10.39 -49.38 5.17
N GLN A 19 11.45 -49.94 4.57
CA GLN A 19 12.61 -49.28 3.98
C GLN A 19 12.22 -48.22 2.95
N GLY A 20 13.02 -47.16 2.87
CA GLY A 20 12.93 -46.20 1.78
C GLY A 20 13.82 -44.97 1.92
N MET A 21 15.10 -45.16 2.26
CA MET A 21 16.13 -44.13 2.07
C MET A 21 16.54 -44.16 0.59
N GLN A 22 16.32 -43.07 -0.17
CA GLN A 22 17.20 -42.51 -1.23
C GLN A 22 16.41 -41.78 -2.34
N GLY A 23 16.85 -40.55 -2.64
CA GLY A 23 16.50 -39.76 -3.84
C GLY A 23 15.57 -38.58 -3.51
N GLY A 24 16.03 -37.42 -3.04
CA GLY A 24 17.14 -36.64 -3.61
C GLY A 24 16.67 -35.63 -4.67
N TYR A 25 15.47 -35.05 -4.54
CA TYR A 25 15.06 -33.86 -5.28
C TYR A 25 14.81 -32.75 -4.26
N GLY A 26 15.57 -31.66 -4.37
CA GLY A 26 15.58 -30.54 -3.44
C GLY A 26 14.21 -29.93 -3.26
N GLN A 27 13.54 -30.30 -2.17
CA GLN A 27 12.46 -29.52 -1.59
C GLN A 27 13.11 -28.27 -1.01
N GLN A 28 13.14 -27.19 -1.80
CA GLN A 28 13.41 -25.86 -1.27
C GLN A 28 12.35 -25.58 -0.21
N ALA A 29 12.75 -25.64 1.06
CA ALA A 29 11.90 -25.28 2.17
C ALA A 29 11.35 -23.86 1.92
N PRO A 30 10.04 -23.61 2.03
CA PRO A 30 9.48 -22.27 1.91
C PRO A 30 10.19 -21.35 2.90
N PRO A 31 10.61 -20.12 2.50
CA PRO A 31 11.24 -19.19 3.41
C PRO A 31 10.32 -18.96 4.62
N LEU A 32 10.84 -19.29 5.81
CA LEU A 32 10.10 -19.33 7.08
C LEU A 32 9.76 -17.93 7.65
N TYR A 33 10.08 -16.87 6.91
CA TYR A 33 9.78 -15.49 7.29
C TYR A 33 9.26 -14.74 6.07
N PRO A 34 8.07 -14.09 6.16
CA PRO A 34 7.71 -13.04 5.23
C PRO A 34 8.79 -11.95 5.32
N GLU A 35 9.39 -11.59 4.20
CA GLU A 35 10.17 -10.36 4.15
C GLU A 35 9.28 -9.19 4.62
N PRO A 36 9.81 -8.22 5.39
CA PRO A 36 9.03 -7.07 5.82
C PRO A 36 8.48 -6.36 4.58
N SER A 37 7.15 -6.26 4.52
CA SER A 37 6.49 -5.60 3.40
C SER A 37 6.98 -4.16 3.29
N PRO A 38 7.24 -3.65 2.07
CA PRO A 38 7.58 -2.25 1.88
C PRO A 38 6.58 -1.32 2.59
N PRO A 39 7.02 -0.15 3.09
CA PRO A 39 6.13 0.78 3.78
C PRO A 39 4.96 1.17 2.88
N SER A 40 3.75 1.16 3.42
CA SER A 40 2.56 1.55 2.67
C SER A 40 2.55 3.06 2.41
N LEU A 41 1.83 3.50 1.37
CA LEU A 41 1.67 4.94 1.11
C LEU A 41 1.02 5.66 2.30
N ALA A 42 0.08 5.02 3.00
CA ALA A 42 -0.54 5.59 4.19
C ALA A 42 0.48 5.80 5.33
N ASP A 43 1.41 4.86 5.51
CA ASP A 43 2.49 5.00 6.49
C ASP A 43 3.47 6.10 6.09
N ALA A 44 3.77 6.24 4.79
CA ALA A 44 4.61 7.32 4.29
C ALA A 44 3.95 8.69 4.47
N VAL A 45 2.66 8.82 4.19
CA VAL A 45 1.86 10.03 4.46
C VAL A 45 1.90 10.39 5.95
N ARG A 46 1.68 9.41 6.83
CA ARG A 46 1.79 9.62 8.29
C ARG A 46 3.20 10.08 8.66
N ALA A 47 4.23 9.34 8.26
CA ALA A 47 5.62 9.64 8.61
C ALA A 47 6.06 11.02 8.10
N PHE A 48 5.66 11.40 6.89
CA PHE A 48 5.97 12.70 6.30
C PHE A 48 5.25 13.83 7.05
N THR A 49 3.96 13.69 7.34
CA THR A 49 3.19 14.70 8.10
C THR A 49 3.67 14.86 9.54
N THR A 50 4.23 13.82 10.15
CA THR A 50 4.86 13.88 11.48
C THR A 50 6.33 14.30 11.45
N GLY A 51 6.89 14.58 10.28
CA GLY A 51 8.28 15.02 10.12
C GLY A 51 9.34 13.94 10.34
N SER A 52 8.95 12.66 10.34
CA SER A 52 9.86 11.51 10.48
C SER A 52 10.35 10.96 9.13
N MET A 53 9.98 11.60 8.03
CA MET A 53 10.36 11.23 6.65
C MET A 53 10.70 12.49 5.86
N SER A 54 11.75 12.41 5.03
CA SER A 54 12.13 13.52 4.14
C SER A 54 11.18 13.64 2.95
N ALA A 55 11.18 14.80 2.28
CA ALA A 55 10.38 15.00 1.06
C ALA A 55 10.86 14.09 -0.08
N GLU A 56 12.16 13.85 -0.18
CA GLU A 56 12.73 12.99 -1.22
C GLU A 56 12.31 11.52 -1.02
N ASP A 57 12.41 10.99 0.20
CA ASP A 57 11.97 9.63 0.51
C ASP A 57 10.47 9.48 0.27
N PHE A 58 9.68 10.48 0.67
CA PHE A 58 8.25 10.48 0.40
C PHE A 58 7.96 10.45 -1.11
N GLN A 59 8.64 11.28 -1.91
CA GLN A 59 8.45 11.31 -3.37
C GLN A 59 8.79 9.96 -4.02
N GLN A 60 9.84 9.27 -3.56
CA GLN A 60 10.20 7.94 -4.06
C GLN A 60 9.12 6.89 -3.73
N ILE A 61 8.61 6.89 -2.50
CA ILE A 61 7.52 5.99 -2.09
C ILE A 61 6.24 6.33 -2.86
N PHE A 62 5.89 7.60 -2.95
CA PHE A 62 4.70 8.07 -3.67
C PHE A 62 4.74 7.64 -5.14
N ALA A 63 5.85 7.88 -5.84
CA ALA A 63 6.00 7.57 -7.26
C ALA A 63 5.69 6.10 -7.59
N THR A 64 6.06 5.17 -6.71
CA THR A 64 5.84 3.73 -6.90
C THR A 64 4.55 3.20 -6.26
N SER A 65 3.92 3.99 -5.40
CA SER A 65 2.72 3.59 -4.68
C SER A 65 1.46 3.66 -5.55
N LYS A 66 0.53 2.74 -5.29
CA LYS A 66 -0.82 2.81 -5.86
C LYS A 66 -1.61 3.92 -5.19
N VAL A 67 -2.30 4.70 -6.00
CA VAL A 67 -3.17 5.80 -5.61
C VAL A 67 -4.57 5.55 -6.18
N TYR A 68 -5.58 5.72 -5.35
CA TYR A 68 -6.98 5.50 -5.71
C TYR A 68 -7.61 6.85 -6.06
N CYS A 69 -8.15 6.97 -7.27
CA CYS A 69 -8.73 8.20 -7.79
C CYS A 69 -10.23 8.01 -8.02
N PRO A 70 -11.11 8.85 -7.45
CA PRO A 70 -12.53 8.84 -7.80
C PRO A 70 -12.72 9.11 -9.28
N ARG A 71 -13.68 8.41 -9.89
CA ARG A 71 -13.99 8.50 -11.31
C ARG A 71 -15.41 9.02 -11.50
N GLY A 72 -15.56 10.05 -12.33
CA GLY A 72 -16.87 10.46 -12.84
C GLY A 72 -17.37 9.54 -13.96
N ASP A 73 -18.40 9.99 -14.67
CA ASP A 73 -18.88 9.26 -15.85
C ASP A 73 -17.95 9.44 -17.06
N ASN A 74 -17.39 10.65 -17.22
CA ASN A 74 -16.39 10.93 -18.23
C ASN A 74 -15.00 10.44 -17.81
N PRO A 75 -14.15 9.99 -18.75
CA PRO A 75 -12.75 9.66 -18.47
C PRO A 75 -11.97 10.88 -17.95
N GLY A 76 -11.05 10.65 -17.01
CA GLY A 76 -10.15 11.66 -16.48
C GLY A 76 -10.22 11.82 -14.96
N PHE A 77 -9.35 12.67 -14.43
CA PHE A 77 -9.35 13.05 -13.02
C PHE A 77 -10.56 13.93 -12.69
N LEU A 78 -11.18 13.67 -11.54
CA LEU A 78 -12.26 14.51 -11.03
C LEU A 78 -11.67 15.70 -10.27
N ALA A 79 -11.74 16.89 -10.85
CA ALA A 79 -11.20 18.10 -10.27
C ALA A 79 -12.20 18.83 -9.36
N LEU A 80 -11.71 19.26 -8.20
CA LEU A 80 -12.43 20.14 -7.28
C LEU A 80 -12.05 21.60 -7.56
N HIS A 81 -13.05 22.39 -7.97
CA HIS A 81 -12.87 23.80 -8.36
C HIS A 81 -13.34 24.80 -7.28
N ASN A 82 -13.60 24.31 -6.07
CA ASN A 82 -14.09 25.12 -4.95
C ASN A 82 -12.95 25.80 -4.15
N THR A 83 -11.72 25.75 -4.64
CA THR A 83 -10.52 26.33 -4.03
C THR A 83 -9.84 27.28 -5.02
N GLN A 84 -8.94 28.16 -4.54
CA GLN A 84 -8.24 29.12 -5.41
C GLN A 84 -7.39 28.45 -6.50
N GLN A 85 -6.91 27.22 -6.26
CA GLN A 85 -6.21 26.39 -7.25
C GLN A 85 -6.91 25.05 -7.34
N PRO A 86 -7.26 24.57 -8.55
CA PRO A 86 -7.99 23.33 -8.68
C PRO A 86 -7.16 22.15 -8.17
N VAL A 87 -7.80 21.26 -7.40
CA VAL A 87 -7.14 20.09 -6.83
C VAL A 87 -7.84 18.81 -7.22
N ILE A 88 -7.05 17.74 -7.40
CA ILE A 88 -7.55 16.39 -7.62
C ILE A 88 -7.52 15.63 -6.28
N PRO A 89 -8.67 15.11 -5.78
CA PRO A 89 -8.69 14.27 -4.59
C PRO A 89 -8.21 12.86 -4.95
N MET A 90 -7.27 12.37 -4.16
CA MET A 90 -6.60 11.09 -4.30
C MET A 90 -6.55 10.40 -2.95
N PHE A 91 -6.48 9.07 -2.95
CA PHE A 91 -6.59 8.30 -1.71
C PHE A 91 -5.52 7.23 -1.62
N THR A 92 -4.98 7.04 -0.42
CA THR A 92 -3.97 6.02 -0.13
C THR A 92 -4.57 4.62 -0.03
N SER A 93 -5.89 4.53 0.17
CA SER A 93 -6.62 3.27 0.27
C SER A 93 -8.08 3.39 -0.19
N LEU A 94 -8.70 2.25 -0.52
CA LEU A 94 -10.15 2.17 -0.78
C LEU A 94 -11.00 2.58 0.42
N LYS A 95 -10.48 2.40 1.64
CA LYS A 95 -11.20 2.80 2.86
C LYS A 95 -11.37 4.31 2.90
N GLU A 96 -10.29 5.06 2.68
CA GLU A 96 -10.31 6.53 2.64
C GLU A 96 -11.13 7.04 1.44
N LEU A 97 -10.98 6.41 0.26
CA LEU A 97 -11.80 6.77 -0.91
C LEU A 97 -13.29 6.61 -0.63
N ARG A 98 -13.72 5.50 -0.03
CA ARG A 98 -15.14 5.23 0.27
C ARG A 98 -15.68 6.09 1.40
N ARG A 99 -14.82 6.56 2.30
CA ARG A 99 -15.18 7.52 3.33
C ARG A 99 -15.61 8.84 2.67
N TYR A 100 -14.82 9.31 1.71
CA TYR A 100 -15.06 10.53 0.95
C TYR A 100 -16.18 10.43 -0.09
N ALA A 101 -16.13 9.42 -0.97
CA ALA A 101 -17.02 9.31 -2.14
C ALA A 101 -18.21 8.35 -1.96
N GLY A 102 -18.33 7.69 -0.81
CA GLY A 102 -19.33 6.68 -0.53
C GLY A 102 -18.96 5.26 -0.99
N LYS A 103 -19.74 4.26 -0.59
CA LYS A 103 -19.42 2.83 -0.82
C LYS A 103 -19.46 2.42 -2.30
N GLU A 104 -20.38 3.02 -3.05
CA GLU A 104 -20.65 2.71 -4.47
C GLU A 104 -19.84 3.58 -5.44
N SER A 105 -18.86 4.33 -4.94
CA SER A 105 -18.03 5.22 -5.74
C SER A 105 -17.25 4.44 -6.81
N LYS A 106 -17.36 4.88 -8.07
CA LYS A 106 -16.48 4.41 -9.14
C LYS A 106 -15.07 5.01 -8.93
N TYR A 107 -14.05 4.22 -9.22
CA TYR A 107 -12.66 4.65 -9.08
C TYR A 107 -11.77 3.99 -10.13
N PHE A 108 -10.58 4.53 -10.31
CA PHE A 108 -9.46 3.86 -10.97
C PHE A 108 -8.22 3.91 -10.07
N VAL A 109 -7.23 3.08 -10.38
CA VAL A 109 -5.99 2.96 -9.63
C VAL A 109 -4.82 3.16 -10.59
N ILE A 110 -3.93 4.07 -10.24
CA ILE A 110 -2.68 4.35 -10.94
C ILE A 110 -1.56 4.53 -9.94
N THR A 111 -0.33 4.61 -10.40
CA THR A 111 0.84 4.92 -9.59
C THR A 111 0.99 6.43 -9.37
N GLY A 112 1.73 6.83 -8.33
CA GLY A 112 2.06 8.25 -8.14
C GLY A 112 2.88 8.84 -9.28
N ALA A 113 3.71 8.05 -9.96
CA ALA A 113 4.43 8.49 -11.16
C ALA A 113 3.47 8.80 -12.32
N GLU A 114 2.49 7.93 -12.58
CA GLU A 114 1.45 8.18 -13.59
C GLU A 114 0.57 9.37 -13.21
N VAL A 115 0.31 9.60 -11.92
CA VAL A 115 -0.35 10.83 -11.46
C VAL A 115 0.44 12.05 -11.91
N ILE A 116 1.74 12.10 -11.60
CA ILE A 116 2.60 13.24 -11.92
C ILE A 116 2.66 13.48 -13.43
N ASP A 117 2.70 12.41 -14.24
CA ASP A 117 2.73 12.49 -15.70
C ASP A 117 1.40 12.96 -16.33
N LEU A 118 0.26 12.54 -15.75
CA LEU A 118 -1.07 12.81 -16.31
C LEU A 118 -1.74 14.06 -15.75
N LEU A 119 -1.21 14.66 -14.68
CA LEU A 119 -1.81 15.83 -14.06
C LEU A 119 -1.73 17.06 -14.99
N PRO A 120 -2.84 17.77 -15.25
CA PRO A 120 -2.79 18.99 -16.04
C PRO A 120 -1.97 20.08 -15.34
N THR A 121 -1.23 20.87 -16.11
CA THR A 121 -0.48 22.03 -15.58
C THR A 121 -1.40 22.97 -14.79
N GLY A 122 -0.92 23.47 -13.66
CA GLY A 122 -1.68 24.37 -12.78
C GLY A 122 -2.62 23.64 -11.81
N TYR A 123 -2.66 22.30 -11.81
CA TYR A 123 -3.42 21.52 -10.84
C TYR A 123 -2.53 21.02 -9.71
N GLY A 124 -3.10 21.07 -8.50
CA GLY A 124 -2.59 20.34 -7.35
C GLY A 124 -3.31 19.01 -7.13
N PHE A 125 -2.92 18.27 -6.10
CA PHE A 125 -3.69 17.13 -5.61
C PHE A 125 -3.73 17.09 -4.09
N VAL A 126 -4.73 16.40 -3.55
CA VAL A 126 -4.92 16.20 -2.12
C VAL A 126 -4.95 14.70 -1.84
N LEU A 127 -4.13 14.23 -0.91
CA LEU A 127 -4.19 12.87 -0.40
C LEU A 127 -5.08 12.81 0.85
N ASP A 128 -5.99 11.83 0.85
CA ASP A 128 -6.88 11.48 1.96
C ASP A 128 -7.61 12.71 2.54
N MET A 129 -8.46 13.34 1.73
CA MET A 129 -9.12 14.62 2.06
C MET A 129 -9.90 14.61 3.39
N GLU A 130 -10.47 13.47 3.78
CA GLU A 130 -11.16 13.26 5.06
C GLU A 130 -10.36 12.41 6.07
N GLY A 131 -9.13 12.06 5.71
CA GLY A 131 -8.22 11.27 6.52
C GLY A 131 -7.59 12.09 7.64
N GLU A 132 -7.01 11.39 8.61
CA GLU A 132 -6.30 12.01 9.75
C GLU A 132 -5.04 12.76 9.29
N HIS A 133 -4.33 12.22 8.29
CA HIS A 133 -3.10 12.78 7.76
C HIS A 133 -3.31 13.37 6.36
N ARG A 134 -4.27 14.29 6.23
CA ARG A 134 -4.52 14.99 4.97
C ARG A 134 -3.26 15.72 4.50
N MET A 135 -2.89 15.51 3.24
CA MET A 135 -1.78 16.21 2.59
C MET A 135 -2.26 16.96 1.35
N VAL A 136 -1.80 18.19 1.16
CA VAL A 136 -2.14 19.02 0.01
C VAL A 136 -0.85 19.37 -0.73
N PHE A 137 -0.81 19.02 -2.02
CA PHE A 137 0.22 19.43 -2.96
C PHE A 137 -0.39 20.48 -3.88
N ASP A 138 0.11 21.71 -3.80
CA ASP A 138 -0.28 22.76 -4.74
C ASP A 138 0.38 22.54 -6.10
N ALA A 139 -0.03 23.30 -7.12
CA ALA A 139 0.51 23.14 -8.46
C ALA A 139 2.04 23.30 -8.52
N LYS A 140 2.60 24.19 -7.69
CA LYS A 140 4.06 24.42 -7.64
C LYS A 140 4.80 23.24 -7.04
N ALA A 141 4.24 22.61 -6.01
CA ALA A 141 4.80 21.40 -5.43
C ALA A 141 4.77 20.25 -6.45
N VAL A 142 3.69 20.13 -7.24
CA VAL A 142 3.62 19.15 -8.33
C VAL A 142 4.70 19.43 -9.39
N GLU A 143 4.87 20.68 -9.83
CA GLU A 143 5.94 21.06 -10.76
C GLU A 143 7.33 20.68 -10.25
N GLN A 144 7.61 20.88 -8.95
CA GLN A 144 8.87 20.45 -8.34
C GLN A 144 9.05 18.93 -8.32
N MET A 145 7.96 18.17 -8.14
CA MET A 145 7.98 16.70 -8.22
C MET A 145 8.26 16.22 -9.65
N VAL A 146 7.71 16.89 -10.67
CA VAL A 146 8.03 16.64 -12.08
C VAL A 146 9.53 16.88 -12.34
N ASP A 147 10.06 18.02 -11.91
CA ASP A 147 11.48 18.35 -12.07
C ASP A 147 12.40 17.32 -11.41
N PHE A 148 12.04 16.85 -10.21
CA PHE A 148 12.77 15.80 -9.51
C PHE A 148 12.74 14.47 -10.29
N ALA A 149 11.57 14.06 -10.79
CA ALA A 149 11.43 12.85 -11.59
C ALA A 149 12.27 12.92 -12.88
N MET A 150 12.26 14.07 -13.56
CA MET A 150 13.06 14.30 -14.78
C MET A 150 14.57 14.23 -14.50
N ARG A 151 15.04 14.91 -13.45
CA ARG A 151 16.46 14.85 -13.04
C ARG A 151 16.91 13.43 -12.72
N ARG A 152 16.03 12.59 -12.18
CA ARG A 152 16.35 11.19 -11.89
C ARG A 152 16.47 10.34 -13.16
N MET A 153 15.65 10.59 -14.18
CA MET A 153 15.64 9.81 -15.42
C MET A 153 16.77 10.19 -16.38
N TYR A 154 17.16 11.47 -16.39
CA TYR A 154 18.08 12.03 -17.38
C TYR A 154 19.33 12.69 -16.81
N GLY A 155 19.48 12.73 -15.48
CA GLY A 155 20.63 13.32 -14.79
C GLY A 155 21.71 12.34 -14.41
#